data_AF-A0A4U9IW49-F1
#
_entry.id   AF-A0A4U9IW49-F1
#
_cell.length_a   1.000
_cell.length_b   1.000
_cell.length_c   1.000
_cell.angle_alpha   90.00
_cell.angle_beta   90.00
_cell.angle_gamma   90.00
#
_symmetry.space_group_name_H-M   'P 1'
#
loop_
_entity.id
_entity.type
_entity.pdbx_description
1 polymer ?
#
loop_
_entity_poly.entity_id
_entity_poly.type
_entity_poly.pdbx_seq_one_letter_code
_entity_poly.pdbx_strand_id
1 'polypeptide(L)'
;MDQARADQGSDGLKTWWKNQSRKTRQQVPLQVAMAEHLIECDDHDTAQSIIVDGLKRQYDDRLVMVIPRLKTNNPEQIEKMLRQQIKTVGDRPLLWSTLGQSLAKHGEWKEASLAFRAALKQRPDAFDYAWLADTLDKLHLPEEAAAMRRDGLLLTLQNNPPQQ
;
A
#
# COMPACT_ATOMS: atom_id res chain seq x y z
N MET A 1 -10.33 19.42 10.55
CA MET A 1 -10.13 17.95 10.55
C MET A 1 -9.67 17.51 11.93
N ASP A 2 -8.58 18.07 12.46
CA ASP A 2 -8.06 17.72 13.80
C ASP A 2 -9.05 17.88 14.95
N GLN A 3 -9.82 18.97 14.96
CA GLN A 3 -10.83 19.22 15.99
C GLN A 3 -11.98 18.19 15.94
N ALA A 4 -12.44 17.82 14.74
CA ALA A 4 -13.48 16.80 14.57
C ALA A 4 -13.00 15.40 14.99
N ARG A 5 -11.72 15.08 14.76
CA ARG A 5 -11.09 13.84 15.23
C ARG A 5 -10.97 13.83 16.75
N ALA A 6 -10.52 14.95 17.34
CA ALA A 6 -10.31 15.06 18.79
C ALA A 6 -11.63 14.92 19.57
N ASP A 7 -12.73 15.43 19.04
CA ASP A 7 -14.00 15.48 19.78
C ASP A 7 -14.82 14.19 19.66
N GLN A 8 -14.75 13.47 18.53
CA GLN A 8 -15.67 12.35 18.21
C GLN A 8 -15.02 11.19 17.44
N GLY A 9 -13.69 11.13 17.34
CA GLY A 9 -12.96 10.06 16.65
C GLY A 9 -13.40 9.89 15.19
N SER A 10 -13.66 8.65 14.76
CA SER A 10 -14.08 8.35 13.38
C SER A 10 -15.43 8.96 13.01
N ASP A 11 -16.42 8.97 13.91
CA ASP A 11 -17.75 9.47 13.59
C ASP A 11 -17.74 11.00 13.37
N GLY A 12 -16.90 11.71 14.13
CA GLY A 12 -16.60 13.13 13.89
C GLY A 12 -15.98 13.37 12.53
N LEU A 13 -14.97 12.57 12.17
CA LEU A 13 -14.33 12.63 10.86
C LEU A 13 -15.34 12.37 9.73
N LYS A 14 -16.16 11.31 9.82
CA LYS A 14 -17.18 10.97 8.82
C LYS A 14 -18.22 12.08 8.66
N THR A 15 -18.66 12.66 9.76
CA THR A 15 -19.62 13.78 9.75
C THR A 15 -19.00 15.02 9.10
N TRP A 16 -17.78 15.38 9.51
CA TRP A 16 -17.02 16.47 8.91
C TRP A 16 -16.82 16.27 7.41
N TRP A 17 -16.48 15.05 6.99
CA TRP A 17 -16.29 14.67 5.58
C TRP A 17 -17.57 14.83 4.77
N LYS A 18 -18.71 14.34 5.28
CA LYS A 18 -20.03 14.48 4.62
C LYS A 18 -20.42 15.93 4.39
N ASN A 19 -20.06 16.82 5.31
CA ASN A 19 -20.34 18.26 5.23
C ASN A 19 -19.41 19.00 4.24
N GLN A 20 -18.37 18.35 3.71
CA GLN A 20 -17.52 18.96 2.70
C GLN A 20 -18.18 18.94 1.32
N SER A 21 -17.94 20.02 0.56
CA SER A 21 -18.38 20.12 -0.83
C SER A 21 -17.86 18.94 -1.66
N ARG A 22 -18.57 18.58 -2.73
CA ARG A 22 -18.11 17.53 -3.65
C ARG A 22 -16.69 17.82 -4.13
N LYS A 23 -16.42 19.06 -4.56
CA LYS A 23 -15.10 19.51 -5.06
C LYS A 23 -14.00 19.28 -4.03
N THR A 24 -14.25 19.67 -2.77
CA THR A 24 -13.31 19.48 -1.65
C THR A 24 -13.00 18.00 -1.45
N ARG A 25 -14.02 17.13 -1.42
CA ARG A 25 -13.85 15.67 -1.24
C ARG A 25 -13.10 14.95 -2.37
N GLN A 26 -12.91 15.58 -3.53
CA GLN A 26 -12.14 14.99 -4.64
C GLN A 26 -10.67 15.42 -4.64
N GLN A 27 -10.26 16.33 -3.75
CA GLN A 27 -8.86 16.70 -3.64
C GLN A 27 -8.07 15.54 -3.04
N VAL A 28 -7.13 14.99 -3.79
CA VAL A 28 -6.32 13.84 -3.34
C VAL A 28 -5.57 14.11 -2.03
N PRO A 29 -4.91 15.26 -1.80
CA PRO A 29 -4.26 15.52 -0.52
C PRO A 29 -5.21 15.36 0.67
N LEU A 30 -6.46 15.80 0.50
CA LEU A 30 -7.47 15.69 1.55
C LEU A 30 -7.99 14.26 1.71
N GLN A 31 -8.13 13.51 0.62
CA GLN A 31 -8.47 12.08 0.67
C GLN A 31 -7.41 11.26 1.39
N VAL A 32 -6.12 11.55 1.14
CA VAL A 32 -4.98 10.92 1.82
C VAL A 32 -5.05 11.22 3.32
N ALA A 33 -5.10 12.49 3.72
CA ALA A 33 -5.17 12.88 5.13
C ALA A 33 -6.38 12.27 5.85
N MET A 34 -7.54 12.25 5.18
CA MET A 34 -8.76 11.63 5.71
C MET A 34 -8.58 10.12 5.91
N ALA A 35 -8.03 9.40 4.94
CA ALA A 35 -7.80 7.97 5.04
C ALA A 35 -6.81 7.62 6.16
N GLU A 36 -5.73 8.40 6.30
CA GLU A 36 -4.74 8.21 7.37
C GLU A 36 -5.35 8.43 8.76
N HIS A 37 -6.14 9.49 8.96
CA HIS A 37 -6.80 9.71 10.25
C HIS A 37 -7.89 8.69 10.56
N LEU A 38 -8.60 8.18 9.55
CA LEU A 38 -9.55 7.08 9.74
C LEU A 38 -8.83 5.81 10.18
N ILE A 39 -7.68 5.49 9.58
CA ILE A 39 -6.80 4.38 9.99
C ILE A 39 -6.34 4.55 11.44
N GLU A 40 -5.96 5.76 11.85
CA GLU A 40 -5.58 6.05 13.25
C GLU A 40 -6.76 5.89 14.21
N CYS A 41 -7.99 6.04 13.74
CA CYS A 41 -9.22 5.81 14.50
C CYS A 41 -9.75 4.36 14.34
N ASP A 42 -8.97 3.43 13.78
CA ASP A 42 -9.35 2.04 13.51
C ASP A 42 -10.53 1.86 12.53
N ASP A 43 -10.94 2.92 11.82
CA ASP A 43 -12.01 2.88 10.79
C ASP A 43 -11.41 2.59 9.40
N HIS A 44 -10.91 1.37 9.25
CA HIS A 44 -10.24 0.92 8.04
C HIS A 44 -11.17 0.79 6.83
N ASP A 45 -12.44 0.44 7.04
CA ASP A 45 -13.42 0.28 5.97
C ASP A 45 -13.75 1.61 5.29
N THR A 46 -13.93 2.68 6.07
CA THR A 46 -14.15 4.02 5.51
C THR A 46 -12.90 4.53 4.82
N ALA A 47 -11.72 4.30 5.40
CA ALA A 47 -10.44 4.67 4.77
C ALA A 47 -10.28 3.98 3.40
N GLN A 48 -10.55 2.68 3.34
CA GLN A 48 -10.52 1.89 2.10
C GLN A 48 -11.49 2.45 1.06
N SER A 49 -12.73 2.79 1.43
CA SER A 49 -13.69 3.39 0.50
C SER A 49 -13.21 4.71 -0.09
N ILE A 50 -12.59 5.57 0.72
CA ILE A 50 -12.05 6.86 0.25
C ILE A 50 -10.91 6.65 -0.75
N ILE A 51 -9.99 5.74 -0.44
CA ILE A 51 -8.85 5.40 -1.32
C ILE A 51 -9.36 4.84 -2.66
N VAL A 52 -10.27 3.85 -2.60
CA VAL A 52 -10.86 3.22 -3.79
C VAL A 52 -11.57 4.25 -4.66
N ASP A 53 -12.36 5.14 -4.07
CA ASP A 53 -13.09 6.16 -4.84
C ASP A 53 -12.18 7.26 -5.41
N GLY A 54 -11.08 7.58 -4.73
CA GLY A 54 -10.01 8.42 -5.27
C GLY A 54 -9.37 7.80 -6.51
N LEU A 55 -8.89 6.55 -6.37
CA LEU A 55 -8.21 5.81 -7.44
C LEU A 55 -9.11 5.52 -8.66
N LYS A 56 -10.42 5.34 -8.47
CA LYS A 56 -11.39 5.22 -9.59
C LYS A 56 -11.43 6.49 -10.47
N ARG A 57 -11.18 7.66 -9.89
CA ARG A 57 -11.30 8.94 -10.59
C ARG A 57 -9.99 9.35 -11.23
N GLN A 58 -8.90 9.22 -10.48
CA GLN A 58 -7.57 9.50 -10.95
C GLN A 58 -6.56 8.65 -10.18
N TYR A 59 -5.56 8.19 -10.90
CA TYR A 59 -4.40 7.58 -10.28
C TYR A 59 -3.57 8.63 -9.56
N ASP A 60 -3.15 8.32 -8.33
CA ASP A 60 -2.22 9.13 -7.56
C ASP A 60 -1.43 8.21 -6.63
N ASP A 61 -0.09 8.28 -6.69
CA ASP A 61 0.80 7.43 -5.90
C ASP A 61 0.52 7.57 -4.39
N ARG A 62 0.12 8.76 -3.92
CA ARG A 62 -0.12 9.01 -2.49
C ARG A 62 -1.28 8.19 -1.94
N LEU A 63 -2.32 7.93 -2.73
CA LEU A 63 -3.41 7.05 -2.33
C LEU A 63 -2.95 5.59 -2.24
N VAL A 64 -2.10 5.17 -3.17
CA VAL A 64 -1.52 3.83 -3.19
C VAL A 64 -0.64 3.60 -1.95
N MET A 65 0.17 4.59 -1.56
CA MET A 65 1.04 4.51 -0.37
C MET A 65 0.28 4.35 0.95
N VAL A 66 -1.01 4.70 1.03
CA VAL A 66 -1.80 4.51 2.25
C VAL A 66 -2.28 3.06 2.39
N ILE A 67 -2.45 2.32 1.28
CA ILE A 67 -3.04 0.98 1.26
C ILE A 67 -2.34 -0.01 2.21
N PRO A 68 -0.99 -0.09 2.27
CA PRO A 68 -0.31 -0.99 3.19
C PRO A 68 -0.57 -0.71 4.68
N ARG A 69 -1.20 0.41 5.05
CA ARG A 69 -1.59 0.70 6.45
C ARG A 69 -2.99 0.19 6.80
N LEU A 70 -3.78 -0.24 5.82
CA LEU A 70 -5.11 -0.80 6.05
C LEU A 70 -5.03 -2.17 6.76
N LYS A 71 -5.96 -2.39 7.68
CA LYS A 71 -6.34 -3.69 8.23
C LYS A 71 -7.77 -3.94 7.78
N THR A 72 -7.95 -4.60 6.65
CA THR A 72 -9.27 -4.81 6.06
C THR A 72 -9.68 -6.28 6.19
N ASN A 73 -10.97 -6.50 6.41
CA ASN A 73 -11.57 -7.84 6.33
C ASN A 73 -12.02 -8.16 4.89
N ASN A 74 -11.91 -7.22 3.96
CA ASN A 74 -12.30 -7.36 2.55
C ASN A 74 -11.15 -6.91 1.62
N PRO A 75 -10.08 -7.70 1.57
CA PRO A 75 -8.88 -7.37 0.79
C PRO A 75 -9.09 -7.42 -0.72
N GLU A 76 -10.05 -8.21 -1.19
CA GLU A 76 -10.30 -8.45 -2.61
C GLU A 76 -10.65 -7.15 -3.35
N GLN A 77 -11.33 -6.22 -2.67
CA GLN A 77 -11.68 -4.93 -3.26
C GLN A 77 -10.43 -4.10 -3.58
N ILE A 78 -9.47 -4.03 -2.65
CA ILE A 78 -8.23 -3.28 -2.85
C ILE A 78 -7.34 -3.97 -3.88
N GLU A 79 -7.25 -5.29 -3.83
CA GLU A 79 -6.43 -6.05 -4.78
C GLU A 79 -6.97 -5.92 -6.20
N LYS A 80 -8.29 -5.98 -6.36
CA LYS A 80 -8.95 -5.72 -7.64
C LYS A 80 -8.69 -4.29 -8.12
N MET A 81 -8.73 -3.30 -7.21
CA MET A 81 -8.40 -1.92 -7.55
C MET A 81 -6.95 -1.80 -8.03
N LEU A 82 -5.98 -2.36 -7.31
CA LEU A 82 -4.57 -2.34 -7.67
C LEU A 82 -4.32 -3.02 -9.03
N ARG A 83 -4.89 -4.21 -9.26
CA ARG A 83 -4.81 -4.92 -10.54
C ARG A 83 -5.43 -4.11 -11.69
N GLN A 84 -6.51 -3.37 -11.42
CA GLN A 84 -7.10 -2.48 -12.40
C GLN A 84 -6.17 -1.30 -12.71
N GLN A 85 -5.58 -0.66 -11.69
CA GLN A 85 -4.63 0.43 -11.89
C GLN A 85 -3.42 -0.02 -12.71
N ILE A 86 -2.84 -1.19 -12.41
CA ILE A 86 -1.73 -1.78 -13.19
C ILE A 86 -2.08 -1.89 -14.67
N LYS A 87 -3.31 -2.32 -14.98
CA LYS A 87 -3.79 -2.43 -16.37
C LYS A 87 -4.00 -1.07 -17.04
N THR A 88 -4.44 -0.06 -16.31
CA THR A 88 -4.85 1.24 -16.89
C THR A 88 -3.73 2.26 -16.97
N VAL A 89 -2.89 2.38 -15.94
CA VAL A 89 -1.81 3.39 -15.88
C VAL A 89 -0.45 2.82 -16.25
N GLY A 90 -0.41 1.53 -16.57
CA GLY A 90 0.79 0.81 -16.92
C GLY A 90 1.49 0.19 -15.72
N ASP A 91 2.53 -0.56 -16.06
CA ASP A 91 3.37 -1.25 -15.11
C ASP A 91 4.16 -0.23 -14.27
N ARG A 92 4.01 -0.29 -12.93
CA ARG A 92 4.66 0.61 -11.98
C ARG A 92 5.16 -0.18 -10.76
N PRO A 93 6.41 0.02 -10.32
CA PRO A 93 6.95 -0.70 -9.16
C PRO A 93 6.09 -0.54 -7.90
N LEU A 94 5.62 0.68 -7.62
CA LEU A 94 4.80 0.97 -6.43
C LEU A 94 3.49 0.16 -6.41
N LEU A 95 2.81 0.03 -7.56
CA LEU A 95 1.56 -0.72 -7.64
C LEU A 95 1.77 -2.21 -7.37
N TRP A 96 2.83 -2.80 -7.94
CA TRP A 96 3.16 -4.20 -7.71
C TRP A 96 3.66 -4.47 -6.29
N SER A 97 4.49 -3.59 -5.74
CA SER A 97 4.93 -3.67 -4.34
C SER A 97 3.72 -3.62 -3.40
N THR A 98 2.80 -2.68 -3.62
CA THR A 98 1.60 -2.52 -2.80
C THR A 98 0.65 -3.72 -2.95
N LEU A 99 0.50 -4.26 -4.16
CA LEU A 99 -0.27 -5.48 -4.41
C LEU A 99 0.35 -6.68 -3.71
N GLY A 100 1.68 -6.84 -3.78
CA GLY A 100 2.42 -7.88 -3.08
C GLY A 100 2.22 -7.81 -1.56
N GLN A 101 2.34 -6.62 -0.98
CA GLN A 101 2.10 -6.39 0.46
C GLN A 101 0.67 -6.72 0.85
N SER A 102 -0.32 -6.34 0.04
CA SER A 102 -1.73 -6.68 0.29
C SER A 102 -1.93 -8.20 0.28
N LEU A 103 -1.45 -8.89 -0.75
CA LEU A 103 -1.59 -10.35 -0.89
C LEU A 103 -0.88 -11.09 0.26
N ALA A 104 0.34 -10.67 0.61
CA ALA A 104 1.12 -11.27 1.70
C ALA A 104 0.39 -11.15 3.04
N LYS A 105 -0.22 -10.00 3.34
CA LYS A 105 -1.00 -9.81 4.57
C LYS A 105 -2.18 -10.76 4.71
N HIS A 106 -2.77 -11.21 3.60
CA HIS A 106 -3.90 -12.13 3.60
C HIS A 106 -3.50 -13.59 3.33
N GLY A 107 -2.21 -13.89 3.27
CA GLY A 107 -1.70 -15.25 3.12
C GLY A 107 -1.64 -15.76 1.68
N GLU A 108 -1.87 -14.91 0.69
CA GLU A 108 -1.76 -15.24 -0.73
C GLU A 108 -0.30 -15.19 -1.19
N TRP A 109 0.53 -16.04 -0.57
CA TRP A 109 1.99 -15.97 -0.67
C TRP A 109 2.50 -16.19 -2.10
N LYS A 110 1.84 -17.06 -2.89
CA LYS A 110 2.25 -17.33 -4.27
C LYS A 110 2.07 -16.09 -5.14
N GLU A 111 0.89 -15.49 -5.14
CA GLU A 111 0.59 -14.27 -5.87
C GLU A 111 1.42 -13.10 -5.37
N ALA A 112 1.64 -12.98 -4.05
CA ALA A 112 2.51 -11.97 -3.47
C ALA A 112 3.93 -12.07 -4.02
N SER A 113 4.49 -13.28 -4.10
CA SER A 113 5.84 -13.50 -4.65
C SER A 113 5.96 -13.05 -6.11
N LEU A 114 4.92 -13.29 -6.92
CA LEU A 114 4.87 -12.85 -8.31
C LEU A 114 4.80 -11.31 -8.41
N ALA A 115 4.00 -10.67 -7.55
CA ALA A 115 3.89 -9.22 -7.52
C ALA A 115 5.22 -8.56 -7.11
N PHE A 116 5.89 -9.02 -6.05
CA PHE A 116 7.19 -8.48 -5.66
C PHE A 116 8.26 -8.68 -6.75
N ARG A 117 8.30 -9.84 -7.40
CA ARG A 117 9.20 -10.06 -8.55
C ARG A 117 8.91 -9.10 -9.70
N ALA A 118 7.64 -8.77 -9.97
CA ALA A 118 7.27 -7.78 -10.99
C ALA A 118 7.73 -6.35 -10.62
N ALA A 119 7.64 -5.96 -9.35
CA ALA A 119 8.20 -4.70 -8.86
C ALA A 119 9.73 -4.66 -9.00
N LEU A 120 10.43 -5.68 -8.50
CA LEU A 120 11.90 -5.76 -8.51
C LEU A 120 12.50 -5.82 -9.91
N LYS A 121 11.79 -6.43 -10.88
CA LYS A 121 12.20 -6.44 -12.28
C LYS A 121 12.30 -5.03 -12.88
N GLN A 122 11.47 -4.11 -12.42
CA GLN A 122 11.45 -2.73 -12.90
C GLN A 122 12.37 -1.82 -12.09
N ARG A 123 12.42 -2.03 -10.77
CA ARG A 123 13.24 -1.24 -9.87
C ARG A 123 13.70 -2.11 -8.70
N PRO A 124 15.01 -2.40 -8.60
CA PRO A 124 15.58 -2.98 -7.38
C PRO A 124 15.25 -2.10 -6.17
N ASP A 125 14.69 -2.69 -5.13
CA ASP A 125 14.29 -2.00 -3.91
C ASP A 125 14.50 -2.93 -2.70
N ALA A 126 15.16 -2.42 -1.66
CA ALA A 126 15.54 -3.22 -0.51
C ALA A 126 14.33 -3.73 0.29
N PHE A 127 13.24 -2.94 0.35
CA PHE A 127 12.01 -3.35 1.02
C PHE A 127 11.30 -4.45 0.24
N ASP A 128 11.22 -4.33 -1.08
CA ASP A 128 10.62 -5.37 -1.93
C ASP A 128 11.41 -6.69 -1.87
N TYR A 129 12.74 -6.63 -1.77
CA TYR A 129 13.57 -7.81 -1.51
C TYR A 129 13.25 -8.47 -0.16
N ALA A 130 13.12 -7.67 0.91
CA ALA A 130 12.79 -8.19 2.23
C ALA A 130 11.41 -8.84 2.27
N TRP A 131 10.40 -8.17 1.70
CA TRP A 131 9.05 -8.71 1.58
C TRP A 131 8.99 -10.00 0.74
N LEU A 132 9.73 -10.06 -0.37
CA LEU A 132 9.81 -11.26 -1.18
C LEU A 132 10.50 -12.40 -0.42
N ALA A 133 11.57 -12.13 0.33
CA ALA A 133 12.22 -13.15 1.15
C ALA A 133 11.28 -13.75 2.19
N ASP A 134 10.55 -12.90 2.93
CA ASP A 134 9.61 -13.37 3.94
C ASP A 134 8.44 -14.16 3.32
N THR A 135 7.98 -13.72 2.14
CA THR A 135 6.98 -14.45 1.35
C THR A 135 7.49 -15.83 0.90
N LEU A 136 8.75 -15.93 0.47
CA LEU A 136 9.37 -17.18 0.04
C LEU A 136 9.58 -18.16 1.21
N ASP A 137 9.89 -17.66 2.41
CA ASP A 137 9.94 -18.49 3.62
C ASP A 137 8.58 -19.10 3.94
N LYS A 138 7.48 -18.34 3.78
CA LYS A 138 6.10 -18.85 3.93
C LYS A 138 5.74 -19.89 2.86
N LEU A 139 6.41 -19.86 1.70
CA LEU A 139 6.31 -20.86 0.65
C LEU A 139 7.26 -22.06 0.83
N HIS A 140 8.04 -22.09 1.92
CA HIS A 140 9.07 -23.10 2.18
C HIS A 140 10.17 -23.15 1.10
N LEU A 141 10.59 -21.99 0.59
CA LEU A 141 11.67 -21.82 -0.38
C LEU A 141 12.86 -21.05 0.24
N PRO A 142 13.55 -21.63 1.24
CA PRO A 142 14.54 -20.91 2.06
C PRO A 142 15.79 -20.48 1.28
N GLU A 143 16.20 -21.24 0.26
CA GLU A 143 17.37 -20.89 -0.55
C GLU A 143 17.12 -19.63 -1.39
N GLU A 144 15.94 -19.53 -2.01
CA GLU A 144 15.54 -18.33 -2.73
C GLU A 144 15.35 -17.14 -1.77
N ALA A 145 14.77 -17.37 -0.59
CA ALA A 145 14.62 -16.34 0.42
C ALA A 145 15.97 -15.78 0.88
N ALA A 146 16.96 -16.65 1.11
CA ALA A 146 18.32 -16.26 1.47
C ALA A 146 18.99 -15.43 0.36
N ALA A 147 18.79 -15.80 -0.91
CA ALA A 147 19.27 -15.03 -2.05
C ALA A 147 18.67 -13.61 -2.06
N MET A 148 17.35 -13.49 -1.87
CA MET A 148 16.68 -12.18 -1.83
C MET A 148 17.17 -11.29 -0.68
N ARG A 149 17.39 -11.86 0.51
CA ARG A 149 17.99 -11.12 1.65
C ARG A 149 19.39 -10.61 1.34
N ARG A 150 20.22 -11.47 0.75
CA ARG A 150 21.59 -11.09 0.34
C ARG A 150 21.57 -9.96 -0.68
N ASP A 151 20.75 -10.09 -1.72
CA ASP A 151 20.67 -9.10 -2.80
C ASP A 151 20.13 -7.75 -2.27
N GLY A 152 19.10 -7.79 -1.40
CA GLY A 152 18.60 -6.61 -0.70
C GLY A 152 19.65 -5.95 0.20
N LEU A 153 20.42 -6.72 0.98
CA LEU A 153 21.51 -6.21 1.80
C LEU A 153 22.59 -5.53 0.94
N LEU A 154 23.04 -6.19 -0.12
CA LEU A 154 24.04 -5.64 -1.04
C LEU A 154 23.57 -4.30 -1.64
N LEU A 155 22.29 -4.19 -2.01
CA LEU A 155 21.72 -2.94 -2.52
C LEU A 155 21.81 -1.81 -1.48
N THR A 156 21.54 -2.08 -0.20
CA THR A 156 21.66 -1.06 0.86
C THR A 156 23.09 -0.61 1.10
N LEU A 157 24.06 -1.52 1.01
CA LEU A 157 25.48 -1.21 1.18
C LEU A 157 26.05 -0.40 0.01
N GLN A 158 25.59 -0.67 -1.21
CA GLN A 158 25.98 0.11 -2.39
C GLN A 158 25.47 1.56 -2.32
N ASN A 159 24.26 1.75 -1.77
CA ASN A 159 23.65 3.07 -1.63
C ASN A 159 24.23 3.88 -0.44
N ASN A 160 24.85 3.21 0.54
CA ASN A 160 25.52 3.81 1.69
C ASN A 160 26.94 3.25 1.83
N PRO A 161 27.89 3.65 0.97
CA PRO A 161 29.25 3.15 1.06
C PRO A 161 29.85 3.50 2.44
N PRO A 162 30.59 2.57 3.07
CA PRO A 162 31.25 2.88 4.34
C PRO A 162 32.17 4.08 4.14
N GLN A 163 31.99 5.10 4.98
CA GLN A 163 32.89 6.25 5.02
C GLN A 163 34.27 5.74 5.43
N GLN A 164 35.26 5.93 4.56
CA GLN A 164 36.67 5.59 4.81
C GLN A 164 37.27 6.51 5.86
#